data_AF-A0AAD1F737-F1
#
_entry.id   AF-A0AAD1F737-F1
#
_cell.length_a   1.000
_cell.length_b   1.000
_cell.length_c   1.000
_cell.angle_alpha   90.00
_cell.angle_beta   90.00
_cell.angle_gamma   90.00
#
_symmetry.space_group_name_H-M   'P 1'
#
loop_
_entity.id
_entity.type
_entity.pdbx_description
1 polymer ?
#
loop_
_entity_poly.entity_id
_entity_poly.type
_entity_poly.pdbx_seq_one_letter_code
_entity_poly.pdbx_strand_id
1 'polypeptide(L)'
;MLLNFIDCLPHYLRDGFSVQLSDFGTMRLTLSSEGSLTEKAFKTETIKPRVTFTPGVELKAALRDNSYETVKEKDKKEKEGGGETPSHP
;
A
#
# COMPACT_ATOMS: atom_id res chain seq x y z
N MET A 1 14.89 20.50 -14.95
CA MET A 1 15.06 19.17 -15.59
C MET A 1 14.00 18.16 -15.12
N LEU A 2 13.52 18.20 -13.87
CA LEU A 2 12.50 17.26 -13.37
C LEU A 2 11.07 17.53 -13.88
N LEU A 3 10.68 18.80 -14.09
CA LEU A 3 9.31 19.15 -14.53
C LEU A 3 8.92 18.51 -15.86
N ASN A 4 9.81 18.54 -16.86
CA ASN A 4 9.52 17.96 -18.18
C ASN A 4 9.22 16.45 -18.10
N PHE A 5 9.87 15.75 -17.17
CA PHE A 5 9.59 14.34 -16.94
C PHE A 5 8.18 14.14 -16.34
N ILE A 6 7.81 14.97 -15.36
CA ILE A 6 6.49 14.93 -14.73
C ILE A 6 5.38 15.31 -15.71
N ASP A 7 5.64 16.22 -16.65
CA ASP A 7 4.68 16.63 -17.68
C ASP A 7 4.42 15.52 -18.71
N CYS A 8 5.45 14.74 -19.08
CA CYS A 8 5.30 13.65 -20.05
C CYS A 8 4.84 12.32 -19.44
N LEU A 9 5.10 12.09 -18.15
CA LEU A 9 4.82 10.82 -17.47
C LEU A 9 3.35 10.37 -17.62
N PRO A 10 2.32 11.22 -17.41
CA PRO A 10 0.93 10.82 -17.60
C PRO A 10 0.62 10.29 -19.01
N HIS A 11 1.23 10.89 -20.04
CA HIS A 11 1.04 10.47 -21.43
C HIS A 11 1.68 9.10 -21.68
N TYR A 12 2.94 8.90 -21.25
CA TYR A 12 3.60 7.59 -21.38
C TYR A 12 2.83 6.48 -20.68
N LEU A 13 2.33 6.73 -19.46
CA LEU A 13 1.52 5.76 -18.73
C LEU A 13 0.20 5.45 -19.43
N ARG A 14 -0.49 6.48 -19.95
CA ARG A 14 -1.76 6.31 -20.68
C ARG A 14 -1.59 5.52 -21.98
N ASP A 15 -0.45 5.66 -22.64
CA ASP A 15 -0.09 4.91 -23.85
C ASP A 15 0.36 3.47 -23.54
N GLY A 16 0.38 3.07 -22.26
CA GLY A 16 0.74 1.72 -21.82
C GLY A 16 2.23 1.49 -21.62
N PHE A 17 3.07 2.53 -21.74
CA PHE A 17 4.50 2.40 -21.45
C PHE A 17 4.75 2.19 -19.96
N SER A 18 5.76 1.37 -19.67
CA SER A 18 6.37 1.31 -18.34
C SER A 18 7.57 2.26 -18.30
N VAL A 19 7.58 3.17 -17.33
CA VAL A 19 8.59 4.21 -17.20
C VAL A 19 9.52 3.85 -16.05
N GLN A 20 10.80 3.62 -16.36
CA GLN A 20 11.84 3.34 -15.38
C GLN A 20 12.48 4.64 -14.88
N LEU A 21 12.48 4.81 -13.56
CA LEU A 21 13.05 5.95 -12.84
C LEU A 21 14.45 5.58 -12.35
N SER A 22 15.35 5.20 -13.25
CA SER A 22 16.66 4.65 -12.85
C SER A 22 16.49 3.52 -11.82
N ASP A 23 17.31 3.50 -10.79
CA ASP A 23 17.27 2.54 -9.66
C ASP A 23 16.18 2.85 -8.63
N PHE A 24 15.46 3.97 -8.76
CA PHE A 24 14.39 4.34 -7.83
C PHE A 24 13.18 3.41 -7.96
N GLY A 25 12.84 3.01 -9.19
CA GLY A 25 11.76 2.06 -9.45
C GLY A 25 11.13 2.21 -10.83
N THR A 26 9.99 1.56 -11.02
CA THR A 26 9.26 1.57 -12.30
C THR A 26 7.80 1.92 -12.07
N MET A 27 7.25 2.80 -12.90
CA MET A 27 5.83 3.16 -12.91
C MET A 27 5.16 2.62 -14.17
N ARG A 28 3.95 2.06 -14.03
CA ARG A 28 3.13 1.61 -15.17
C ARG A 28 1.64 1.79 -14.90
N LEU A 29 0.87 2.06 -15.95
CA LEU A 29 -0.59 1.97 -15.89
C LEU A 29 -1.00 0.49 -15.90
N THR A 30 -1.96 0.17 -15.06
CA THR A 30 -2.56 -1.15 -14.94
C THR A 30 -4.07 -0.98 -14.97
N LEU A 31 -4.78 -1.89 -15.62
CA LEU A 31 -6.23 -1.89 -15.65
C LEU A 31 -6.71 -3.07 -14.81
N SER A 32 -7.63 -2.82 -13.89
CA SER A 32 -8.29 -3.86 -13.12
C SER A 32 -9.79 -3.78 -13.35
N SER A 33 -10.47 -4.89 -13.58
CA SER A 33 -11.92 -4.92 -13.67
C SER A 33 -12.50 -6.02 -12.80
N GLU A 34 -13.76 -5.89 -12.44
CA GLU A 34 -14.52 -7.02 -11.92
C GLU A 34 -14.73 -8.03 -13.06
N GLY A 35 -14.39 -9.29 -12.83
CA GLY A 35 -14.58 -10.36 -13.81
C GLY A 35 -16.06 -10.71 -13.95
N SER A 36 -16.45 -11.27 -15.10
CA SER A 36 -17.83 -11.73 -15.33
C SER A 36 -17.83 -13.05 -16.09
N LEU A 37 -18.83 -13.91 -15.80
CA LEU A 37 -18.96 -15.24 -16.41
C LEU A 37 -19.49 -15.18 -17.85
N THR A 38 -20.15 -14.08 -18.23
CA THR A 38 -20.73 -13.91 -19.58
C THR A 38 -20.46 -12.51 -20.10
N GLU A 39 -20.35 -12.37 -21.42
CA GLU A 39 -20.09 -11.08 -22.08
C GLU A 39 -21.16 -10.03 -21.74
N LYS A 40 -22.44 -10.43 -21.70
CA LYS A 40 -23.56 -9.53 -21.37
C LYS A 40 -23.51 -8.98 -19.95
N ALA A 41 -22.90 -9.73 -19.03
CA ALA A 41 -22.76 -9.32 -17.64
C ALA A 41 -21.42 -8.60 -17.39
N PHE A 42 -20.52 -8.54 -18.38
CA PHE A 42 -19.33 -7.72 -18.28
C PHE A 42 -19.70 -6.25 -18.54
N LYS A 43 -19.30 -5.38 -17.60
CA LYS A 43 -19.57 -3.95 -17.68
C LYS A 43 -18.24 -3.23 -17.78
N THR A 44 -18.02 -2.50 -18.87
CA THR A 44 -16.79 -1.72 -19.08
C THR A 44 -16.56 -0.68 -17.98
N GLU A 45 -17.64 -0.19 -17.36
CA GLU A 45 -17.62 0.69 -16.18
C GLU A 45 -16.88 0.10 -14.98
N THR A 46 -16.71 -1.23 -14.90
CA THR A 46 -15.95 -1.87 -13.82
C THR A 46 -14.44 -1.81 -14.06
N ILE A 47 -13.99 -1.45 -15.27
CA ILE A 47 -12.58 -1.25 -15.59
C ILE A 47 -12.08 0.03 -14.91
N LYS A 48 -11.16 -0.15 -13.96
CA LYS A 48 -10.55 0.93 -13.16
C LYS A 48 -9.06 1.05 -13.50
N PRO A 49 -8.60 2.22 -13.98
CA PRO A 49 -7.19 2.48 -14.16
C PRO A 49 -6.48 2.63 -12.81
N ARG A 50 -5.28 2.09 -12.71
CA ARG A 50 -4.41 2.14 -11.53
C ARG A 50 -2.99 2.39 -11.97
N VAL A 51 -2.27 3.26 -11.26
CA VAL A 51 -0.82 3.37 -11.43
C VAL A 51 -0.16 2.41 -10.44
N THR A 52 0.64 1.48 -10.96
CA THR A 52 1.47 0.59 -10.15
C THR A 52 2.90 1.12 -10.15
N PHE A 53 3.40 1.46 -8.96
CA PHE A 53 4.81 1.71 -8.74
C PHE A 53 5.47 0.46 -8.16
N THR A 54 6.54 0.00 -8.80
CA THR A 54 7.40 -1.09 -8.30
C THR A 54 8.69 -0.46 -7.78
N PRO A 55 8.91 -0.44 -6.46
CA PRO A 55 10.13 0.11 -5.87
C PRO A 55 11.38 -0.63 -6.36
N GLY A 56 12.45 0.12 -6.62
CA GLY A 56 13.76 -0.44 -6.90
C GLY A 56 14.42 -1.08 -5.67
N VAL A 57 15.59 -1.68 -5.87
CA VAL A 57 16.25 -2.51 -4.84
C VAL A 57 16.63 -1.68 -3.62
N GLU A 58 17.26 -0.52 -3.81
CA GLU A 58 17.69 0.36 -2.72
C GLU A 58 16.51 0.89 -1.92
N LEU A 59 15.47 1.41 -2.60
CA LEU A 59 14.26 1.89 -1.94
C LEU A 59 13.58 0.76 -1.15
N LYS A 60 13.52 -0.46 -1.72
CA LYS A 60 12.98 -1.62 -1.02
C LYS A 60 13.82 -2.03 0.20
N ALA A 61 15.14 -1.85 0.16
CA ALA A 61 16.01 -2.07 1.33
C ALA A 61 15.73 -1.03 2.42
N ALA A 62 15.76 0.26 2.08
CA ALA A 62 15.48 1.33 3.03
C ALA A 62 14.10 1.19 3.70
N LEU A 63 13.07 0.79 2.96
CA LEU A 63 11.74 0.56 3.52
C LEU A 63 11.66 -0.63 4.49
N ARG A 64 12.54 -1.64 4.36
CA ARG A 64 12.58 -2.81 5.26
C ARG A 64 13.20 -2.48 6.61
N ASP A 65 14.09 -1.49 6.65
CA ASP A 65 14.79 -1.08 7.87
C ASP A 65 13.93 -0.17 8.78
N ASN A 66 12.71 0.17 8.34
CA ASN A 66 11.78 0.97 9.13
C ASN A 66 11.27 0.19 10.36
N SER A 67 11.44 0.78 11.55
CA SER A 67 10.84 0.29 12.80
C SER A 67 9.54 1.03 13.11
N TYR A 68 8.52 0.29 13.56
CA TYR A 68 7.24 0.83 14.01
C TYR A 68 7.02 0.51 15.49
N GLU A 69 6.43 1.44 16.24
CA GLU A 69 6.02 1.23 17.62
C GLU A 69 4.50 1.34 17.77
N THR A 70 3.90 0.46 18.57
CA THR A 70 2.50 0.59 18.95
C THR A 70 2.37 1.52 20.15
N VAL A 71 1.69 2.65 19.98
CA VAL A 71 1.33 3.52 21.10
C VAL A 71 0.31 2.78 21.96
N LYS A 72 0.73 2.25 23.11
CA LYS A 72 -0.20 1.79 24.13
C LYS A 72 -0.77 3.03 24.81
N GLU A 73 -2.08 3.25 24.66
CA GLU A 73 -2.77 4.19 25.55
C GLU A 73 -2.49 3.76 26.99
N LYS A 74 -2.00 4.69 27.80
CA LYS A 74 -1.71 4.43 29.21
C LYS A 74 -3.05 4.18 29.90
N ASP A 75 -3.39 2.91 30.12
CA ASP A 75 -4.45 2.52 31.03
C ASP A 75 -4.22 3.24 32.37
N LYS A 76 -5.13 4.15 32.72
CA LYS A 76 -5.26 4.69 34.07
C LYS A 76 -5.61 3.52 35.00
N LYS A 77 -4.58 2.83 35.51
CA LYS A 77 -4.75 1.87 36.59
C LYS A 77 -4.87 2.65 37.89
N GLU A 78 -6.09 3.08 38.19
CA GLU A 78 -6.49 3.40 39.56
C GLU A 78 -6.34 2.14 40.41
N LYS A 79 -5.77 2.35 41.59
CA LYS A 79 -5.53 1.35 42.63
C LYS A 79 -6.86 0.97 43.28
N GLU A 80 -7.04 -0.32 43.55
CA GLU A 80 -7.76 -0.90 44.70
C GLU A 80 -7.58 -2.44 44.55
N GLY A 81 -7.16 -3.26 45.52
CA GLY A 81 -6.99 -3.07 46.96
C GLY A 81 -7.71 -4.19 47.73
N GLY A 82 -7.11 -5.39 47.81
CA GLY A 82 -7.24 -6.33 48.94
C GLY A 82 -8.46 -7.28 49.02
N GLY A 83 -8.21 -8.54 49.41
CA GLY A 83 -9.24 -9.49 49.88
C GLY A 83 -8.89 -10.98 49.80
N GLU A 84 -8.15 -11.47 50.80
CA GLU A 84 -7.82 -12.86 51.23
C GLU A 84 -9.00 -13.88 51.21
N THR A 85 -8.90 -15.23 51.22
CA THR A 85 -7.93 -16.26 51.72
C THR A 85 -8.32 -17.71 51.22
N PRO A 86 -7.53 -18.79 51.50
CA PRO A 86 -7.47 -20.06 50.75
C PRO A 86 -8.18 -21.27 51.39
N SER A 87 -8.31 -22.39 50.68
CA SER A 87 -8.13 -23.76 51.23
C SER A 87 -8.17 -24.89 50.19
N HIS A 88 -7.35 -25.90 50.48
CA HIS A 88 -6.95 -27.10 49.72
C HIS A 88 -7.98 -28.25 49.89
N PRO A 89 -7.82 -29.42 49.23
CA PRO A 89 -6.85 -30.44 49.68
C PRO A 89 -5.97 -31.04 48.58
#